data_AF-A0A6U0BPL9-F1
#
_entry.id   AF-A0A6U0BPL9-F1
#
_cell.length_a   1.000
_cell.length_b   1.000
_cell.length_c   1.000
_cell.angle_alpha   90.00
_cell.angle_beta   90.00
_cell.angle_gamma   90.00
#
_symmetry.space_group_name_H-M   'P 1'
#
loop_
_entity.id
_entity.type
_entity.pdbx_description
1 polymer ?
#
loop_
_entity_poly.entity_id
_entity_poly.type
_entity_poly.pdbx_seq_one_letter_code
_entity_poly.pdbx_strand_id
1 'polypeptide(L)'
;MSWYNIPLNASIGHADNPFTFIKALTKVEDYVVFKLDIDTPAVEVALIQQLMDDAELLERIDEFYFEHHVTGSPMQWHGWGDLRNSYSPLSTINDSYLVFSFLREKGVRAHAWV
;
A
#
# COMPACT_ATOMS: atom_id res chain seq x y z
N MET A 1 -7.52 7.40 -19.90
CA MET A 1 -6.54 7.77 -18.87
C MET A 1 -7.09 8.97 -18.14
N SER A 2 -7.33 8.83 -16.84
CA SER A 2 -7.88 9.89 -15.99
C SER A 2 -6.80 10.34 -15.02
N TRP A 3 -6.68 11.65 -14.81
CA TRP A 3 -5.73 12.26 -13.89
C TRP A 3 -6.49 13.09 -12.86
N TYR A 4 -6.23 12.86 -11.58
CA TYR A 4 -6.88 13.55 -10.48
C TYR A 4 -5.80 14.16 -9.59
N ASN A 5 -5.65 15.49 -9.63
CA ASN A 5 -4.72 16.21 -8.76
C ASN A 5 -5.41 16.58 -7.44
N ILE A 6 -5.89 15.56 -6.72
CA ILE A 6 -6.59 15.70 -5.44
C ILE A 6 -5.83 14.83 -4.43
N PRO A 7 -5.57 15.34 -3.21
CA PRO A 7 -4.96 14.53 -2.16
C PRO A 7 -5.78 13.28 -1.87
N LEU A 8 -5.11 12.15 -1.73
CA LEU A 8 -5.74 10.90 -1.34
C LEU A 8 -6.30 11.00 0.09
N ASN A 9 -7.42 10.30 0.34
CA ASN A 9 -7.98 10.17 1.69
C ASN A 9 -8.05 8.69 2.10
N ALA A 10 -7.50 8.35 3.27
CA ALA A 10 -7.54 6.99 3.80
C ALA A 10 -8.86 6.66 4.55
N SER A 11 -9.83 7.56 4.63
CA SER A 11 -11.11 7.25 5.29
C SER A 11 -11.92 6.25 4.45
N ILE A 12 -12.38 5.15 5.06
CA ILE A 12 -13.17 4.12 4.37
C ILE A 12 -14.45 4.75 3.78
N GLY A 13 -14.71 4.48 2.51
CA GLY A 13 -15.89 4.98 1.79
C GLY A 13 -15.82 6.45 1.37
N HIS A 14 -14.72 7.17 1.66
CA HIS A 14 -14.52 8.52 1.14
C HIS A 14 -14.39 8.49 -0.39
N ALA A 15 -14.87 9.55 -1.05
CA ALA A 15 -14.81 9.65 -2.50
C ALA A 15 -13.37 9.57 -3.03
N ASP A 16 -12.42 10.20 -2.35
CA ASP A 16 -10.99 10.22 -2.71
C ASP A 16 -10.17 9.05 -2.11
N ASN A 17 -10.82 7.99 -1.62
CA ASN A 17 -10.14 6.76 -1.22
C ASN A 17 -9.95 5.85 -2.45
N PRO A 18 -8.73 5.39 -2.78
CA PRO A 18 -8.46 4.56 -3.96
C PRO A 18 -9.31 3.29 -3.97
N PHE A 19 -9.61 2.72 -2.81
CA PHE A 19 -10.40 1.50 -2.70
C PHE A 19 -11.87 1.71 -3.04
N THR A 20 -12.42 2.91 -2.80
CA THR A 20 -13.76 3.27 -3.28
C THR A 20 -13.80 3.19 -4.81
N PHE A 21 -12.76 3.68 -5.50
CA PHE A 21 -12.67 3.58 -6.96
C PHE A 21 -12.47 2.15 -7.44
N ILE A 22 -11.55 1.39 -6.83
CA ILE A 22 -11.29 -0.01 -7.21
C ILE A 22 -12.58 -0.83 -7.11
N LYS A 23 -13.31 -0.74 -5.99
CA LYS A 23 -14.60 -1.45 -5.83
C LYS A 23 -15.65 -1.02 -6.84
N ALA A 24 -15.70 0.27 -7.19
CA ALA A 24 -16.68 0.81 -8.13
C ALA A 24 -16.35 0.48 -9.61
N LEU A 25 -15.07 0.31 -9.94
CA LEU A 25 -14.61 0.22 -11.33
C LEU A 25 -14.20 -1.18 -11.77
N THR A 26 -13.90 -2.09 -10.84
CA THR A 26 -13.44 -3.43 -11.16
C THR A 26 -14.47 -4.51 -10.80
N LYS A 27 -14.20 -5.73 -11.22
CA LYS A 27 -14.84 -6.97 -10.80
C LYS A 27 -13.78 -8.01 -10.47
N VAL A 28 -14.16 -9.10 -9.83
CA VAL A 28 -13.23 -10.18 -9.44
C VAL A 28 -12.60 -10.87 -10.66
N GLU A 29 -13.25 -10.81 -11.82
CA GLU A 29 -12.71 -11.38 -13.06
C GLU A 29 -11.71 -10.47 -13.78
N ASP A 30 -11.62 -9.19 -13.40
CA ASP A 30 -10.66 -8.27 -13.97
C ASP A 30 -9.27 -8.52 -13.39
N TYR A 31 -8.23 -8.36 -14.21
CA TYR A 31 -6.86 -8.36 -13.71
C TYR A 31 -6.47 -6.96 -13.24
N VAL A 32 -6.26 -6.78 -11.95
CA VAL A 32 -6.05 -5.46 -11.33
C VAL A 32 -4.65 -5.34 -10.75
N VAL A 33 -3.94 -4.31 -11.22
CA VAL A 33 -2.66 -3.89 -10.66
C VAL A 33 -2.84 -2.57 -9.92
N PHE A 34 -2.50 -2.55 -8.64
CA PHE A 34 -2.53 -1.35 -7.82
C PHE A 34 -1.11 -0.95 -7.40
N LYS A 35 -0.71 0.28 -7.71
CA LYS A 35 0.53 0.89 -7.21
C LYS A 35 0.19 2.02 -6.24
N LEU A 36 0.79 2.00 -5.05
CA LEU A 36 0.67 3.02 -4.02
C LEU A 36 2.04 3.66 -3.74
N ASP A 37 2.13 4.96 -3.97
CA ASP A 37 3.37 5.76 -3.94
C ASP A 37 2.96 7.24 -3.81
N ILE A 38 2.78 7.72 -2.58
CA ILE A 38 2.22 9.07 -2.27
C ILE A 38 3.07 9.87 -1.28
N ASP A 39 4.31 9.44 -1.01
CA ASP A 39 5.30 10.10 -0.12
C ASP A 39 4.74 10.46 1.28
N THR A 40 3.71 9.74 1.73
CA THR A 40 3.01 10.03 2.99
C THR A 40 2.82 8.72 3.79
N PRO A 41 3.85 8.28 4.54
CA PRO A 41 3.91 6.94 5.12
C PRO A 41 2.70 6.55 5.97
N ALA A 42 2.19 7.49 6.78
CA ALA A 42 1.05 7.22 7.66
C ALA A 42 -0.25 6.93 6.88
N VAL A 43 -0.44 7.58 5.74
CA VAL A 43 -1.62 7.38 4.88
C VAL A 43 -1.50 6.06 4.14
N GLU A 44 -0.30 5.73 3.63
CA GLU A 44 -0.06 4.47 2.94
C GLU A 44 -0.26 3.28 3.86
N VAL A 45 0.26 3.35 5.08
CA VAL A 45 0.06 2.31 6.10
C VAL A 45 -1.41 2.13 6.44
N ALA A 46 -2.18 3.23 6.55
CA ALA A 46 -3.63 3.14 6.78
C ALA A 46 -4.37 2.45 5.62
N LEU A 47 -3.91 2.60 4.38
CA LEU A 47 -4.45 1.90 3.22
C LEU A 47 -4.04 0.44 3.18
N ILE A 48 -2.78 0.12 3.53
CA ILE A 48 -2.32 -1.27 3.62
C ILE A 48 -3.17 -2.03 4.65
N GLN A 49 -3.41 -1.43 5.82
CA GLN A 49 -4.24 -2.03 6.85
C GLN A 49 -5.68 -2.25 6.36
N GLN A 50 -6.27 -1.27 5.66
CA GLN A 50 -7.58 -1.42 5.02
C GLN A 50 -7.62 -2.57 4.02
N LEU A 51 -6.61 -2.69 3.15
CA LEU A 51 -6.53 -3.81 2.21
C LEU A 51 -6.48 -5.15 2.94
N MET A 52 -5.69 -5.24 4.02
CA MET A 52 -5.56 -6.47 4.80
C MET A 52 -6.86 -6.86 5.52
N ASP A 53 -7.68 -5.88 5.90
CA ASP A 53 -8.93 -6.07 6.64
C ASP A 53 -10.18 -6.22 5.74
N ASP A 54 -10.02 -6.12 4.41
CA ASP A 54 -11.14 -6.11 3.45
C ASP A 54 -11.05 -7.27 2.46
N ALA A 55 -11.81 -8.34 2.73
CA ALA A 55 -11.85 -9.53 1.89
C ALA A 55 -12.26 -9.24 0.44
N GLU A 56 -13.13 -8.26 0.22
CA GLU A 56 -13.57 -7.90 -1.13
C GLU A 56 -12.42 -7.24 -1.91
N LEU A 57 -11.60 -6.42 -1.27
CA LEU A 57 -10.42 -5.85 -1.92
C LEU A 57 -9.36 -6.90 -2.23
N LEU A 58 -9.16 -7.85 -1.31
CA LEU A 58 -8.21 -8.96 -1.50
C LEU A 58 -8.60 -9.85 -2.68
N GLU A 59 -9.90 -10.01 -2.95
CA GLU A 59 -10.40 -10.75 -4.13
C GLU A 59 -10.29 -9.96 -5.44
N ARG A 60 -10.18 -8.63 -5.37
CA ARG A 60 -10.18 -7.74 -6.54
C ARG A 60 -8.81 -7.30 -7.00
N ILE A 61 -7.77 -7.40 -6.17
CA ILE A 61 -6.42 -6.90 -6.49
C ILE A 61 -5.49 -8.09 -6.70
N ASP A 62 -4.91 -8.21 -7.90
CA ASP A 62 -4.00 -9.31 -8.22
C ASP A 62 -2.54 -8.99 -7.92
N GLU A 63 -2.12 -7.77 -8.26
CA GLU A 63 -0.75 -7.29 -8.07
C GLU A 63 -0.77 -6.00 -7.27
N PHE A 64 0.07 -5.94 -6.25
CA PHE A 64 0.20 -4.76 -5.41
C PHE A 64 1.66 -4.32 -5.32
N TYR A 65 1.92 -3.07 -5.66
CA TYR A 65 3.23 -2.44 -5.54
C TYR A 65 3.14 -1.29 -4.56
N PHE A 66 4.00 -1.26 -3.55
CA PHE A 66 4.04 -0.10 -2.66
C PHE A 66 5.43 0.14 -2.09
N GLU A 67 5.71 1.41 -1.79
CA GLU A 67 6.89 1.80 -1.04
C GLU A 67 6.65 1.58 0.44
N HIS A 68 7.24 0.52 1.00
CA HIS A 68 7.19 0.34 2.44
C HIS A 68 8.28 1.18 3.09
N HIS A 69 7.88 2.25 3.79
CA HIS A 69 8.81 3.10 4.54
C HIS A 69 9.33 2.40 5.80
N VAL A 70 10.43 1.66 5.63
CA VAL A 70 11.03 0.85 6.67
C VAL A 70 12.17 1.59 7.38
N THR A 71 12.03 1.75 8.69
CA THR A 71 13.09 2.20 9.58
C THR A 71 14.28 1.23 9.56
N GLY A 72 15.49 1.79 9.53
CA GLY A 72 16.70 0.98 9.49
C GLY A 72 17.01 0.36 8.12
N SER A 73 16.34 0.79 7.04
CA SER A 73 16.67 0.40 5.67
C SER A 73 18.17 0.56 5.39
N PRO A 74 18.85 -0.42 4.78
CA PRO A 74 20.25 -0.28 4.36
C PRO A 74 20.48 0.94 3.46
N MET A 75 19.45 1.38 2.73
CA MET A 75 19.51 2.54 1.84
C MET A 75 19.76 3.88 2.56
N GLN A 76 19.50 3.95 3.88
CA GLN A 76 19.87 5.11 4.70
C GLN A 76 21.39 5.41 4.60
N TRP A 77 22.20 4.36 4.44
CA TRP A 77 23.66 4.45 4.32
C TRP A 77 24.15 4.66 2.88
N HIS A 78 23.24 4.66 1.91
CA HIS A 78 23.54 4.73 0.48
C HIS A 78 22.85 5.90 -0.24
N GLY A 79 22.37 6.91 0.50
CA GLY A 79 21.94 8.19 -0.08
C GLY A 79 20.53 8.66 0.29
N TRP A 80 19.75 7.86 1.00
CA TRP A 80 18.38 8.25 1.43
C TRP A 80 18.36 9.13 2.68
N GLY A 81 19.52 9.39 3.28
CA GLY A 81 19.64 10.24 4.46
C GLY A 81 19.29 9.53 5.77
N ASP A 82 19.12 10.31 6.83
CA ASP A 82 18.87 9.80 8.17
C ASP A 82 17.40 9.40 8.37
N LEU A 83 17.12 8.10 8.27
CA LEU A 83 15.77 7.53 8.42
C LEU A 83 15.45 7.13 9.87
N ARG A 84 16.31 7.43 10.85
CA ARG A 84 16.12 6.99 12.25
C ARG A 84 14.89 7.61 12.92
N ASN A 85 14.42 8.75 12.40
CA ASN A 85 13.22 9.44 12.89
C ASN A 85 11.98 9.23 12.00
N SER A 86 12.08 8.40 10.95
CA SER A 86 10.98 8.12 10.00
C SER A 86 10.02 7.06 10.55
N TYR A 87 9.57 7.22 11.80
CA TYR A 87 8.70 6.25 12.45
C TYR A 87 7.27 6.36 11.91
N SER A 88 6.72 5.22 11.51
CA SER A 88 5.32 5.04 11.12
C SER A 88 4.83 3.70 11.72
N PRO A 89 3.53 3.47 11.92
CA PRO A 89 3.06 2.12 12.20
C PRO A 89 3.52 1.16 11.10
N LEU A 90 3.76 -0.11 11.44
CA LEU A 90 4.32 -1.12 10.53
C LEU A 90 5.71 -0.78 9.92
N SER A 91 6.50 0.15 10.47
CA SER A 91 7.74 0.60 9.82
C SER A 91 8.98 -0.30 10.04
N THR A 92 8.87 -1.54 10.48
CA THR A 92 10.06 -2.42 10.66
C THR A 92 10.24 -3.41 9.51
N ILE A 93 11.45 -3.95 9.34
CA ILE A 93 11.69 -5.03 8.37
C ILE A 93 10.80 -6.25 8.68
N ASN A 94 10.61 -6.56 9.97
CA ASN A 94 9.72 -7.64 10.38
C ASN A 94 8.27 -7.39 9.92
N ASP A 95 7.78 -6.16 10.07
CA ASP A 95 6.45 -5.78 9.62
C ASP A 95 6.32 -5.92 8.10
N SER A 96 7.36 -5.56 7.32
CA SER A 96 7.38 -5.86 5.88
C SER A 96 7.12 -7.33 5.62
N TYR A 97 7.87 -8.22 6.28
CA TYR A 97 7.69 -9.66 6.06
C TYR A 97 6.28 -10.12 6.41
N LEU A 98 5.69 -9.63 7.51
CA LEU A 98 4.32 -9.94 7.89
C LEU A 98 3.30 -9.45 6.85
N VAL A 99 3.36 -8.18 6.45
CA VAL A 99 2.44 -7.57 5.46
C VAL A 99 2.54 -8.29 4.12
N PHE A 100 3.76 -8.41 3.57
CA PHE A 100 3.96 -9.01 2.26
C PHE A 100 3.62 -10.51 2.24
N SER A 101 3.83 -11.23 3.34
CA SER A 101 3.47 -12.65 3.42
C SER A 101 1.95 -12.81 3.50
N PHE A 102 1.29 -12.04 4.38
CA PHE A 102 -0.16 -12.04 4.49
C PHE A 102 -0.84 -11.78 3.15
N LEU A 103 -0.45 -10.73 2.44
CA LEU A 103 -1.06 -10.37 1.15
C LEU A 103 -0.90 -11.50 0.11
N ARG A 104 0.30 -12.11 0.04
CA ARG A 104 0.57 -13.21 -0.90
C ARG A 104 -0.20 -14.48 -0.54
N GLU A 105 -0.36 -14.78 0.75
CA GLU A 105 -1.21 -15.89 1.22
C GLU A 105 -2.69 -15.68 0.85
N LYS A 106 -3.12 -14.42 0.69
CA LYS A 106 -4.47 -14.05 0.23
C LYS A 106 -4.61 -13.96 -1.28
N GLY A 107 -3.56 -14.27 -2.05
CA GLY A 107 -3.58 -14.25 -3.51
C GLY A 107 -3.13 -12.92 -4.14
N VAL A 108 -2.91 -11.89 -3.34
CA VAL A 108 -2.38 -10.59 -3.79
C VAL A 108 -0.86 -10.71 -3.93
N ARG A 109 -0.35 -10.68 -5.16
CA ARG A 109 1.10 -10.69 -5.41
C ARG A 109 1.67 -9.31 -5.07
N ALA A 110 2.08 -9.17 -3.81
CA ALA A 110 2.62 -7.92 -3.29
C ALA A 110 4.12 -7.82 -3.55
N HIS A 111 4.61 -6.66 -3.97
CA HIS A 111 6.01 -6.38 -4.28
C HIS A 111 6.45 -5.05 -3.65
N ALA A 112 7.65 -5.04 -3.08
CA ALA A 112 8.23 -3.79 -2.61
C ALA A 112 8.65 -2.92 -3.81
N TRP A 113 8.33 -1.64 -3.73
CA TRP A 113 8.81 -0.57 -4.61
C TRP A 113 9.78 0.29 -3.80
N VAL A 114 10.92 0.66 -4.40
CA VAL A 114 12.01 1.45 -3.80
C VAL A 114 12.69 2.30 -4.86
#